data_AF-F6Q440-F1
#
_entry.id   AF-F6Q440-F1
#
_cell.length_a   1.000
_cell.length_b   1.000
_cell.length_c   1.000
_cell.angle_alpha   90.00
_cell.angle_beta   90.00
_cell.angle_gamma   90.00
#
_symmetry.space_group_name_H-M   'P 1'
#
loop_
_entity.id
_entity.type
_entity.pdbx_description
1 polymer ?
#
loop_
_entity_poly.entity_id
_entity_poly.type
_entity_poly.pdbx_seq_one_letter_code
_entity_poly.pdbx_strand_id
1 'polypeptide(L)'
;MAASKVKQDMPPSGGYGPIDYKRNLPRRGLSGYSMFAVGIGTLLFGYWSMMKWNRERRRLQIEDFEARIALMPLLQAEKDRRVLQMLRENLEEEAIIMKDVPDWKVGESVFHTTRWVTPMMGELYGLRTNEEILNATYGFIWCSPCLLSLGSRGWCWLCAARSRTVQWGWSVPGTCGCLSTNRPSSTLHAPWTRCTGT
;
A
#
# COMPACT_ATOMS: atom_id res chain seq x y z
N MET A 1 30.92 94.96 24.37
CA MET A 1 30.14 94.01 23.55
C MET A 1 30.23 92.64 24.20
N ALA A 2 29.14 92.18 24.80
CA ALA A 2 29.06 90.87 25.43
C ALA A 2 29.01 89.79 24.34
N ALA A 3 29.94 88.82 24.38
CA ALA A 3 29.87 87.65 23.52
C ALA A 3 28.81 86.70 24.09
N SER A 4 27.74 86.45 23.33
CA SER A 4 26.74 85.44 23.66
C SER A 4 27.42 84.08 23.73
N LYS A 5 27.34 83.43 24.89
CA LYS A 5 27.97 82.11 25.12
C LYS A 5 27.11 81.01 24.49
N VAL A 6 27.19 80.88 23.16
CA VAL A 6 26.60 79.74 22.44
C VAL A 6 27.46 78.52 22.73
N LYS A 7 26.90 77.56 23.47
CA LYS A 7 27.55 76.26 23.72
C LYS A 7 27.34 75.39 22.50
N GLN A 8 28.30 75.46 21.58
CA GLN A 8 28.30 74.66 20.36
C GLN A 8 28.78 73.24 20.69
N ASP A 9 28.05 72.23 20.21
CA ASP A 9 28.47 70.84 20.35
C ASP A 9 29.68 70.60 19.44
N MET A 10 30.84 70.43 20.07
CA MET A 10 32.12 70.18 19.43
C MET A 10 32.55 68.75 19.74
N PRO A 11 33.24 68.04 18.82
CA PRO A 11 33.89 66.78 19.17
C PRO A 11 34.85 66.99 20.36
N PRO A 12 35.06 65.96 21.19
CA PRO A 12 36.01 66.05 22.30
C PRO A 12 37.40 66.40 21.77
N SER A 13 38.21 67.12 22.57
CA SER A 13 39.53 67.61 22.15
C SER A 13 40.51 66.52 21.68
N GLY A 14 40.25 65.25 22.03
CA GLY A 14 41.01 64.07 21.59
C GLY A 14 40.41 63.29 20.40
N GLY A 15 39.30 63.77 19.80
CA GLY A 15 38.62 63.10 18.69
C GLY A 15 37.81 61.85 19.08
N TYR A 16 37.13 61.24 18.10
CA TYR A 16 36.43 59.97 18.29
C TYR A 16 37.39 58.79 18.09
N GLY A 17 37.08 57.67 18.75
CA GLY A 17 37.85 56.43 18.58
C GLY A 17 37.85 55.93 17.14
N PRO A 18 38.84 55.10 16.76
CA PRO A 18 38.93 54.56 15.41
C PRO A 18 37.72 53.68 15.09
N ILE A 19 37.03 53.99 14.00
CA ILE A 19 35.89 53.23 13.51
C ILE A 19 36.39 52.29 12.41
N ASP A 20 36.19 50.99 12.60
CA ASP A 20 36.55 49.99 11.61
C ASP A 20 35.58 50.01 10.42
N TYR A 21 35.90 50.81 9.41
CA TYR A 21 35.13 50.92 8.18
C TYR A 21 35.37 49.76 7.20
N LYS A 22 36.38 48.90 7.47
CA LYS A 22 36.75 47.78 6.59
C LYS A 22 35.96 46.53 6.96
N ARG A 23 35.49 45.84 5.92
CA ARG A 23 34.76 44.58 6.06
C ARG A 23 35.70 43.44 6.50
N ASN A 24 35.53 42.94 7.72
CA ASN A 24 36.34 41.86 8.32
C ASN A 24 35.61 40.50 8.28
N LEU A 25 35.58 39.84 7.12
CA LEU A 25 35.01 38.47 7.03
C LEU A 25 36.09 37.41 7.27
N PRO A 26 36.05 36.68 8.41
CA PRO A 26 36.94 35.55 8.61
C PRO A 26 36.50 34.39 7.70
N ARG A 27 37.46 33.80 6.99
CA ARG A 27 37.23 32.56 6.22
C ARG A 27 37.07 31.39 7.20
N ARG A 28 35.84 31.16 7.64
CA ARG A 28 35.45 30.03 8.50
C ARG A 28 35.04 28.84 7.63
N GLY A 29 35.51 27.64 7.96
CA GLY A 29 35.12 26.39 7.30
C GLY A 29 36.28 25.46 6.99
N LEU A 30 35.94 24.22 6.64
CA LEU A 30 36.89 23.22 6.14
C LEU A 30 37.25 23.54 4.68
N SER A 31 38.46 23.16 4.26
CA SER A 31 38.87 23.24 2.86
C SER A 31 37.94 22.39 1.96
N GLY A 32 37.74 22.80 0.71
CA GLY A 32 36.93 22.04 -0.26
C GLY A 32 37.40 20.60 -0.41
N TYR A 33 38.71 20.37 -0.44
CA TYR A 33 39.29 19.02 -0.49
C TYR A 33 38.94 18.18 0.76
N SER A 34 38.98 18.78 1.95
CA SER A 34 38.58 18.08 3.17
C SER A 34 37.09 17.75 3.21
N MET A 35 36.22 18.59 2.63
CA MET A 35 34.80 18.27 2.50
C MET A 35 34.57 17.08 1.56
N PHE A 36 35.26 17.02 0.43
CA PHE A 36 35.18 15.88 -0.48
C PHE A 36 35.73 14.60 0.14
N ALA A 37 36.84 14.67 0.88
CA ALA A 37 37.40 13.52 1.57
C ALA A 37 36.42 12.92 2.59
N VAL A 38 35.75 13.77 3.39
CA VAL A 38 34.73 13.33 4.35
C VAL A 38 33.51 12.73 3.62
N GLY A 39 33.04 13.39 2.56
CA GLY A 39 31.90 12.89 1.77
C GLY A 39 32.17 11.54 1.12
N ILE A 40 33.36 11.34 0.54
CA ILE A 40 33.75 10.05 -0.02
C ILE A 40 33.90 9.00 1.08
N GLY A 41 34.48 9.36 2.23
CA GLY A 41 34.62 8.46 3.37
C GLY A 41 33.27 7.94 3.89
N THR A 42 32.27 8.81 4.05
CA THR A 42 30.93 8.41 4.51
C THR A 42 30.19 7.58 3.47
N LEU A 43 30.33 7.89 2.17
CA LEU A 43 29.76 7.08 1.09
C LEU A 43 30.37 5.68 1.06
N LEU A 44 31.70 5.56 1.10
CA LEU A 44 32.39 4.27 1.11
C LEU A 44 31.97 3.41 2.32
N PHE A 45 31.84 4.02 3.50
CA PHE A 45 31.33 3.34 4.68
C PHE A 45 29.86 2.92 4.54
N GLY A 46 29.02 3.78 3.97
CA GLY A 46 27.62 3.48 3.65
C GLY A 46 27.47 2.31 2.69
N TYR A 47 28.24 2.30 1.60
CA TYR A 47 28.24 1.19 0.64
C TYR A 47 28.72 -0.11 1.29
N TRP A 48 29.76 -0.08 2.12
CA TRP A 48 30.26 -1.26 2.82
C TRP A 48 29.22 -1.86 3.77
N SER A 49 28.57 -1.04 4.59
CA SER A 49 27.52 -1.51 5.51
C SER A 49 26.29 -2.02 4.77
N MET A 50 25.84 -1.33 3.71
CA MET A 50 24.76 -1.77 2.83
C MET A 50 25.08 -3.12 2.16
N MET A 51 26.31 -3.31 1.66
CA MET A 51 26.74 -4.57 1.07
C MET A 51 26.69 -5.72 2.07
N LYS A 52 27.17 -5.51 3.31
CA LYS A 52 27.10 -6.51 4.37
C LYS A 52 25.65 -6.87 4.69
N TRP A 53 24.79 -5.87 4.84
CA TRP A 53 23.37 -6.06 5.14
C TRP A 53 22.61 -6.77 4.01
N ASN A 54 22.85 -6.40 2.75
CA ASN A 54 22.21 -7.04 1.60
C ASN A 54 22.67 -8.49 1.40
N ARG A 55 23.87 -8.87 1.87
CA ARG A 55 24.27 -10.28 1.91
C ARG A 55 23.49 -11.04 2.97
N GLU A 56 23.30 -10.45 4.14
CA GLU A 56 22.53 -11.07 5.21
C GLU A 56 21.05 -11.22 4.86
N ARG A 57 20.43 -10.16 4.33
CA ARG A 57 19.06 -10.22 3.81
C ARG A 57 18.86 -11.33 2.77
N ARG A 58 19.85 -11.56 1.90
CA ARG A 58 19.78 -12.64 0.91
C ARG A 58 19.85 -14.02 1.57
N ARG A 59 20.64 -14.19 2.63
CA ARG A 59 20.67 -15.45 3.40
C ARG A 59 19.31 -15.74 4.04
N LEU A 60 18.74 -14.74 4.71
CA LEU A 60 17.40 -14.84 5.30
C LEU A 60 16.33 -15.18 4.24
N GLN A 61 16.38 -14.53 3.07
CA GLN A 61 15.46 -14.84 1.97
C GLN A 61 15.63 -16.27 1.44
N ILE A 62 16.86 -16.78 1.41
CA ILE A 62 17.12 -18.17 1.03
C ILE A 62 16.53 -19.12 2.07
N GLU A 63 16.72 -18.87 3.36
CA GLU A 63 16.12 -19.64 4.47
C GLU A 63 14.58 -19.67 4.36
N ASP A 64 13.95 -18.51 4.10
CA ASP A 64 12.50 -18.41 3.87
C ASP A 64 12.04 -19.22 2.66
N PHE A 65 12.80 -19.19 1.55
CA PHE A 65 12.48 -19.97 0.36
C PHE A 65 12.68 -21.46 0.57
N GLU A 66 13.72 -21.88 1.29
CA GLU A 66 13.95 -23.28 1.66
C GLU A 66 12.84 -23.80 2.57
N ALA A 67 12.42 -23.01 3.56
CA ALA A 67 11.27 -23.33 4.42
C ALA A 67 9.99 -23.49 3.58
N ARG A 68 9.76 -22.62 2.59
CA ARG A 68 8.62 -22.73 1.69
C ARG A 68 8.69 -23.97 0.79
N ILE A 69 9.86 -24.29 0.24
CA ILE A 69 10.07 -25.48 -0.60
C ILE A 69 9.78 -26.76 0.20
N ALA A 70 10.20 -26.80 1.47
CA ALA A 70 9.93 -27.93 2.36
C ALA A 70 8.42 -28.15 2.61
N LEU A 71 7.63 -27.07 2.70
CA LEU A 71 6.18 -27.13 2.93
C LEU A 71 5.36 -27.32 1.64
N MET A 72 5.91 -26.96 0.49
CA MET A 72 5.23 -27.00 -0.81
C MET A 72 4.54 -28.34 -1.15
N PRO A 73 5.16 -29.53 -0.96
CA PRO A 73 4.50 -30.78 -1.35
C PRO A 73 3.24 -31.08 -0.54
N LEU A 74 3.20 -30.70 0.74
CA LEU A 74 2.03 -30.88 1.60
C LEU A 74 0.89 -29.97 1.14
N LEU A 75 1.18 -28.67 0.94
CA LEU A 75 0.19 -27.70 0.48
C LEU A 75 -0.35 -28.05 -0.91
N GLN A 76 0.51 -28.60 -1.78
CA GLN A 76 0.10 -29.05 -3.10
C GLN A 76 -0.88 -30.23 -3.00
N ALA A 77 -0.58 -31.24 -2.17
CA ALA A 77 -1.48 -32.37 -1.97
C ALA A 77 -2.84 -31.97 -1.37
N GLU A 78 -2.85 -31.05 -0.41
CA GLU A 78 -4.09 -30.51 0.16
C GLU A 78 -4.90 -29.72 -0.87
N LYS A 79 -4.23 -28.90 -1.67
CA LYS A 79 -4.87 -28.15 -2.76
C LYS A 79 -5.47 -29.08 -3.80
N ASP A 80 -4.74 -30.11 -4.23
CA ASP A 80 -5.21 -31.07 -5.23
C ASP A 80 -6.45 -31.82 -4.74
N ARG A 81 -6.45 -32.27 -3.46
CA ARG A 81 -7.63 -32.88 -2.83
C ARG A 81 -8.83 -31.93 -2.82
N ARG A 82 -8.63 -30.67 -2.41
CA ARG A 82 -9.69 -29.67 -2.34
C ARG A 82 -10.32 -29.38 -3.71
N VAL A 83 -9.49 -29.26 -4.75
CA VAL A 83 -9.95 -29.01 -6.12
C VAL A 83 -10.76 -30.18 -6.65
N LEU A 84 -10.27 -31.42 -6.48
CA LEU A 84 -10.99 -32.61 -6.94
C LEU A 84 -12.30 -32.83 -6.19
N GLN A 85 -12.36 -32.51 -4.89
CA GLN A 85 -13.60 -32.55 -4.12
C GLN A 85 -14.65 -31.59 -4.68
N MET A 86 -14.29 -30.32 -4.90
CA MET A 86 -15.21 -29.33 -5.44
C MET A 86 -15.71 -29.70 -6.84
N LEU A 87 -14.82 -30.20 -7.72
CA LEU A 87 -15.22 -30.64 -9.05
C LEU A 87 -16.16 -31.85 -9.01
N ARG A 88 -15.95 -32.76 -8.05
CA ARG A 88 -16.83 -33.90 -7.87
C ARG A 88 -18.22 -33.49 -7.37
N GLU A 89 -18.28 -32.59 -6.39
CA GLU A 89 -19.54 -32.00 -5.92
C GLU A 89 -20.30 -31.32 -7.08
N ASN A 90 -19.61 -30.49 -7.86
CA ASN A 90 -20.21 -29.78 -8.99
C ASN A 90 -20.72 -30.75 -10.07
N LEU A 91 -20.01 -31.84 -10.34
CA LEU A 91 -20.44 -32.86 -11.30
C LEU A 91 -21.69 -33.61 -10.80
N GLU A 92 -21.72 -33.97 -9.52
CA GLU A 92 -22.90 -34.60 -8.88
C GLU A 92 -24.12 -33.67 -8.92
N GLU A 93 -23.95 -32.38 -8.65
CA GLU A 93 -25.01 -31.38 -8.77
C GLU A 93 -25.45 -31.15 -10.22
N GLU A 94 -24.50 -31.07 -11.16
CA GLU A 94 -24.78 -30.93 -12.60
C GLU A 94 -25.62 -32.11 -13.11
N ALA A 95 -25.30 -33.34 -12.70
CA ALA A 95 -26.05 -34.53 -13.07
C ALA A 95 -27.51 -34.48 -12.59
N ILE A 96 -27.76 -33.89 -11.43
CA ILE A 96 -29.10 -33.73 -10.86
C ILE A 96 -29.87 -32.62 -11.58
N ILE A 97 -29.21 -31.49 -11.87
CA ILE A 97 -29.83 -30.31 -12.47
C ILE A 97 -30.13 -30.55 -13.96
N MET A 98 -29.24 -31.23 -14.69
CA MET A 98 -29.29 -31.35 -16.16
C MET A 98 -29.97 -32.63 -16.66
N LYS A 99 -30.57 -33.43 -15.78
CA LYS A 99 -31.24 -34.70 -16.14
C LYS A 99 -32.36 -34.56 -17.19
N ASP A 100 -33.01 -33.40 -17.26
CA ASP A 100 -34.21 -33.18 -18.06
C ASP A 100 -33.90 -32.52 -19.43
N VAL A 101 -32.64 -32.15 -19.69
CA VAL A 101 -32.24 -31.44 -20.92
C VAL A 101 -31.74 -32.45 -21.97
N PRO A 102 -32.38 -32.54 -23.15
CA PRO A 102 -31.90 -33.41 -24.22
C PRO A 102 -30.55 -32.94 -24.76
N ASP A 103 -29.72 -33.88 -25.23
CA ASP A 103 -28.37 -33.65 -25.80
C ASP A 103 -27.30 -33.10 -24.83
N TRP A 104 -27.56 -33.04 -23.53
CA TRP A 104 -26.55 -32.66 -22.53
C TRP A 104 -25.74 -33.87 -22.05
N LYS A 105 -24.40 -33.79 -22.11
CA LYS A 105 -23.49 -34.79 -21.54
C LYS A 105 -22.79 -34.23 -20.32
N VAL A 106 -23.12 -34.78 -19.15
CA VAL A 106 -22.54 -34.37 -17.87
C VAL A 106 -21.03 -34.60 -17.87
N GLY A 107 -20.27 -33.57 -17.50
CA GLY A 107 -18.81 -33.65 -17.37
C GLY A 107 -18.05 -33.82 -18.69
N GLU A 108 -18.67 -33.53 -19.84
CA GLU A 108 -17.96 -33.49 -21.11
C GLU A 108 -16.97 -32.32 -21.14
N SER A 109 -15.70 -32.60 -21.44
CA SER A 109 -14.68 -31.56 -21.54
C SER A 109 -14.93 -30.68 -22.77
N VAL A 110 -14.93 -29.35 -22.57
CA VAL A 110 -15.04 -28.37 -23.67
C VAL A 110 -13.85 -28.45 -24.64
N PHE A 111 -12.70 -28.91 -24.15
CA PHE A 111 -11.48 -29.04 -24.95
C PHE A 111 -11.44 -30.36 -25.70
N HIS A 112 -10.86 -30.34 -26.91
CA HIS A 112 -10.63 -31.54 -27.72
C HIS A 112 -9.47 -32.43 -27.20
N THR A 113 -8.75 -32.02 -26.16
CA THR A 113 -7.58 -32.73 -25.62
C THR A 113 -7.94 -33.56 -24.40
N THR A 114 -7.36 -34.74 -24.26
CA THR A 114 -7.48 -35.61 -23.06
C THR A 114 -6.59 -35.18 -21.89
N ARG A 115 -5.85 -34.08 -22.03
CA ARG A 115 -4.98 -33.53 -21.00
C ARG A 115 -5.82 -32.86 -19.90
N TRP A 116 -5.40 -33.03 -18.65
CA TRP A 116 -5.94 -32.26 -17.54
C TRP A 116 -5.71 -30.76 -17.73
N VAL A 117 -6.79 -29.98 -17.66
CA VAL A 117 -6.77 -28.52 -17.68
C VAL A 117 -7.08 -28.03 -16.27
N THR A 118 -6.32 -27.03 -15.79
CA THR A 118 -6.60 -26.41 -14.50
C THR A 118 -7.96 -25.73 -14.53
N PRO A 119 -8.87 -26.03 -13.60
CA PRO A 119 -10.22 -25.49 -13.62
C PRO A 119 -10.21 -23.98 -13.40
N MET A 120 -11.11 -23.27 -14.07
CA MET A 120 -11.27 -21.83 -13.86
C MET A 120 -12.06 -21.55 -12.58
N MET A 121 -11.96 -20.31 -12.10
CA MET A 121 -12.61 -19.95 -10.84
C MET A 121 -14.14 -20.09 -10.88
N GLY A 122 -14.74 -19.80 -12.04
CA GLY A 122 -16.18 -19.98 -12.27
C GLY A 122 -16.62 -21.44 -12.30
N GLU A 123 -15.78 -22.37 -12.74
CA GLU A 123 -16.07 -23.81 -12.74
C GLU A 123 -16.07 -24.39 -11.32
N LEU A 124 -15.22 -23.85 -10.43
CA LEU A 124 -15.12 -24.32 -9.05
C LEU A 124 -16.22 -23.72 -8.16
N TYR A 125 -16.45 -22.40 -8.26
CA TYR A 125 -17.32 -21.67 -7.34
C TYR A 125 -18.67 -21.27 -7.92
N GLY A 126 -19.00 -21.66 -9.16
CA GLY A 126 -20.21 -21.20 -9.85
C GLY A 126 -21.53 -21.52 -9.16
N LEU A 127 -21.62 -22.65 -8.45
CA LEU A 127 -22.81 -23.08 -7.71
C LEU A 127 -22.82 -22.62 -6.24
N ARG A 128 -21.72 -22.02 -5.77
CA ARG A 128 -21.53 -21.63 -4.37
C ARG A 128 -22.11 -20.25 -4.08
N THR A 129 -22.11 -19.88 -2.80
CA THR A 129 -22.63 -18.58 -2.36
C THR A 129 -21.79 -17.43 -2.90
N ASN A 130 -22.45 -16.29 -3.16
CA ASN A 130 -21.78 -15.09 -3.66
C ASN A 130 -20.66 -14.58 -2.74
N GLU A 131 -20.76 -14.80 -1.42
CA GLU A 131 -19.71 -14.43 -0.48
C GLU A 131 -18.43 -15.26 -0.67
N GLU A 132 -18.55 -16.56 -0.92
CA GLU A 132 -17.41 -17.44 -1.21
C GLU A 132 -16.78 -17.09 -2.54
N ILE A 133 -17.59 -16.79 -3.56
CA ILE A 133 -17.13 -16.34 -4.88
C ILE A 133 -16.30 -15.06 -4.73
N LEU A 134 -16.85 -14.02 -4.07
CA LEU A 134 -16.18 -12.74 -3.89
C LEU A 134 -14.90 -12.86 -3.08
N ASN A 135 -14.92 -13.64 -2.00
CA ASN A 135 -13.73 -13.86 -1.17
C ASN A 135 -12.63 -14.59 -1.96
N ALA A 136 -12.99 -15.63 -2.69
CA ALA A 136 -12.01 -16.44 -3.38
C ALA A 136 -11.45 -15.75 -4.65
N THR A 137 -12.21 -14.85 -5.28
CA THR A 137 -11.76 -14.03 -6.44
C THR A 137 -11.01 -12.77 -6.04
N TYR A 138 -11.53 -11.99 -5.07
CA TYR A 138 -11.01 -10.67 -4.74
C TYR A 138 -10.37 -10.57 -3.34
N GLY A 139 -10.46 -11.62 -2.51
CA GLY A 139 -10.01 -11.57 -1.11
C GLY A 139 -8.55 -11.12 -0.94
N PHE A 140 -7.65 -11.61 -1.81
CA PHE A 140 -6.24 -11.17 -1.78
C PHE A 140 -6.06 -9.70 -2.14
N ILE A 141 -6.76 -9.23 -3.18
CA ILE A 141 -6.68 -7.85 -3.68
C ILE A 141 -7.24 -6.88 -2.64
N TRP A 142 -8.38 -7.21 -2.03
CA TRP A 142 -9.06 -6.34 -1.07
C TRP A 142 -8.38 -6.35 0.33
N CYS A 143 -7.68 -7.41 0.70
CA CYS A 143 -6.93 -7.47 1.97
C CYS A 143 -5.64 -6.63 1.95
N SER A 144 -5.01 -6.48 0.78
CA SER A 144 -3.68 -5.86 0.64
C SER A 144 -3.60 -4.36 0.99
N PRO A 145 -4.56 -3.48 0.60
CA PRO A 145 -4.54 -2.07 1.00
C PRO A 145 -4.64 -1.87 2.52
N CYS A 146 -5.26 -2.81 3.23
CA CYS A 146 -5.46 -2.74 4.67
C CYS A 146 -4.18 -3.10 5.46
N LEU A 147 -3.33 -3.97 4.92
CA LEU A 147 -2.03 -4.30 5.53
C LEU A 147 -0.98 -3.20 5.35
N LEU A 148 -1.02 -2.44 4.24
CA LEU A 148 -0.09 -1.32 4.03
C LEU A 148 -0.38 -0.12 4.94
N SER A 149 -1.63 0.07 5.40
CA SER A 149 -1.98 1.17 6.31
C SER A 149 -1.64 0.89 7.78
N LEU A 150 -1.48 -0.38 8.16
CA LEU A 150 -1.10 -0.81 9.52
C LEU A 150 0.37 -0.51 9.87
N GLY A 151 1.23 -0.22 8.89
CA GLY A 151 2.64 0.15 9.10
C GLY A 151 2.88 1.64 9.37
N SER A 152 1.90 2.50 9.08
CA SER A 152 1.91 3.92 9.43
C SER A 152 1.11 4.11 10.71
N ARG A 153 1.77 4.49 11.81
CA ARG A 153 1.10 4.90 13.04
C ARG A 153 0.06 5.97 12.72
N GLY A 154 -1.21 5.59 12.76
CA GLY A 154 -2.31 6.55 12.77
C GLY A 154 -3.55 6.06 12.02
N TRP A 155 -4.44 5.41 12.76
CA TRP A 155 -5.88 5.29 12.45
C TRP A 155 -6.23 4.43 11.22
N CYS A 156 -6.40 3.13 11.45
CA CYS A 156 -7.29 2.30 10.63
C CYS A 156 -8.43 1.80 11.52
N TRP A 157 -9.43 2.66 11.72
CA TRP A 157 -10.76 2.19 12.13
C TRP A 157 -11.40 1.55 10.89
N LEU A 158 -12.05 0.40 11.10
CA LEU A 158 -12.79 -0.42 10.12
C LEU A 158 -11.99 -1.35 9.20
N CYS A 159 -11.63 -2.52 9.74
CA CYS A 159 -12.02 -3.82 9.14
C CYS A 159 -11.86 -4.95 10.17
N ALA A 160 -12.54 -4.82 11.31
CA ALA A 160 -12.70 -5.92 12.27
C ALA A 160 -14.03 -5.74 13.00
N ALA A 161 -15.13 -5.97 12.29
CA ALA A 161 -16.45 -6.04 12.93
C ALA A 161 -17.38 -6.98 12.15
N ARG A 162 -17.18 -8.29 12.30
CA ARG A 162 -18.29 -9.24 12.18
C ARG A 162 -18.12 -10.44 13.10
N SER A 163 -18.27 -10.20 14.40
CA SER A 163 -19.06 -11.06 15.30
C SER A 163 -19.09 -10.45 16.70
N ARG A 164 -20.30 -10.40 17.29
CA ARG A 164 -20.66 -9.93 18.65
C ARG A 164 -20.87 -8.42 18.85
N THR A 165 -22.11 -8.04 18.57
CA THR A 165 -22.98 -7.20 19.41
C THR A 165 -22.49 -6.98 20.85
N VAL A 166 -22.02 -5.77 21.16
CA VAL A 166 -22.31 -5.10 22.44
C VAL A 166 -22.47 -3.61 22.16
N GLN A 167 -23.65 -3.14 22.49
CA GLN A 167 -24.17 -1.79 22.36
C GLN A 167 -23.61 -0.90 23.47
N TRP A 168 -22.85 0.15 23.11
CA TRP A 168 -22.72 1.35 23.93
C TRP A 168 -22.71 2.56 22.99
N GLY A 169 -23.85 3.25 22.98
CA GLY A 169 -24.05 4.44 22.19
C GLY A 169 -23.43 5.66 22.87
N TRP A 170 -22.76 6.48 22.07
CA TRP A 170 -22.75 7.94 22.18
C TRP A 170 -22.88 8.50 20.77
N SER A 171 -23.93 9.29 20.58
CA SER A 171 -24.44 9.77 19.31
C SER A 171 -23.96 11.19 19.01
N VAL A 172 -23.36 11.42 17.83
CA VAL A 172 -23.44 12.67 17.03
C VAL A 172 -23.05 12.36 15.56
N PRO A 173 -23.44 13.18 14.56
CA PRO A 173 -24.31 12.75 13.46
C PRO A 173 -23.63 12.86 12.07
N GLY A 174 -24.11 12.09 11.10
CA GLY A 174 -23.64 12.21 9.72
C GLY A 174 -23.69 10.90 8.96
N THR A 175 -24.91 10.46 8.66
CA THR A 175 -25.18 9.31 7.81
C THR A 175 -24.78 9.61 6.36
N CYS A 176 -23.73 8.97 5.86
CA CYS A 176 -23.60 8.69 4.42
C CYS A 176 -23.98 7.22 4.21
N GLY A 177 -25.25 6.99 3.86
CA GLY A 177 -25.68 5.72 3.32
C GLY A 177 -25.18 5.60 1.88
N CYS A 178 -24.47 4.52 1.56
CA CYS A 178 -24.33 4.08 0.17
C CYS A 178 -25.44 3.08 -0.10
N LEU A 179 -26.50 3.61 -0.70
CA LEU A 179 -27.59 2.89 -1.32
C LEU A 179 -27.00 1.91 -2.34
N SER A 180 -27.36 0.63 -2.19
CA SER A 180 -27.19 -0.35 -3.25
C SER A 180 -28.07 0.05 -4.44
N THR A 181 -27.49 0.31 -5.60
CA THR A 181 -28.23 0.24 -6.86
C THR A 181 -27.43 -0.54 -7.90
N ASN A 182 -27.92 -1.75 -8.14
CA ASN A 182 -27.62 -2.57 -9.31
C ASN A 182 -27.97 -1.80 -10.60
N ARG A 183 -27.01 -1.64 -11.52
CA ARG A 183 -26.98 -2.26 -12.87
C ARG A 183 -26.10 -1.48 -13.86
N PRO A 184 -25.44 -2.18 -14.81
CA PRO A 184 -24.65 -1.59 -15.88
C PRO A 184 -25.49 -1.37 -17.15
N SER A 185 -25.34 -0.23 -17.83
CA SER A 185 -25.78 -0.07 -19.23
C SER A 185 -25.17 1.17 -19.88
N SER A 186 -24.35 0.92 -20.91
CA SER A 186 -24.27 1.61 -22.21
C SER A 186 -24.41 3.13 -22.32
N THR A 187 -23.40 3.71 -23.00
CA THR A 187 -23.45 4.81 -23.98
C THR A 187 -23.72 6.25 -23.53
N LEU A 188 -22.73 7.09 -23.90
CA LEU A 188 -22.82 8.42 -24.52
C LEU A 188 -23.17 9.66 -23.65
N HIS A 189 -22.33 10.67 -23.87
CA HIS A 189 -22.45 12.10 -23.54
C HIS A 189 -22.19 12.54 -22.08
N ALA A 190 -21.03 13.17 -21.90
CA ALA A 190 -20.90 14.27 -20.95
C ALA A 190 -21.88 15.40 -21.34
N PRO A 191 -22.48 16.06 -20.35
CA PRO A 191 -22.05 17.44 -20.15
C PRO A 191 -21.94 17.84 -18.67
N TRP A 192 -21.02 18.77 -18.48
CA TRP A 192 -20.78 19.61 -17.32
C TRP A 192 -22.06 20.07 -16.61
N THR A 193 -22.12 19.87 -15.29
CA THR A 193 -22.91 20.73 -14.40
C THR A 193 -22.08 21.12 -13.17
N ARG A 194 -21.89 22.42 -13.08
CA ARG A 194 -21.33 23.21 -11.98
C ARG A 194 -22.32 23.18 -10.81
N CYS A 195 -21.87 22.83 -9.60
CA CYS A 195 -22.64 23.08 -8.38
C CYS A 195 -21.84 23.97 -7.43
N THR A 196 -22.40 25.15 -7.24
CA THR A 196 -22.06 26.22 -6.32
C THR A 196 -22.14 25.76 -4.87
N GLY A 197 -21.26 26.31 -4.02
CA GLY A 197 -21.22 26.01 -2.60
C GLY A 197 -22.31 26.69 -1.78
N THR A 198 -22.62 26.04 -0.66
CA THR A 198 -22.88 26.60 0.67
C THR A 198 -22.45 25.55 1.69
#